data_AF-A0ABD0LLK5-F1
#
_entry.id   AF-A0ABD0LLK5-F1
#
_cell.length_a   1.000
_cell.length_b   1.000
_cell.length_c   1.000
_cell.angle_alpha   90.00
_cell.angle_beta   90.00
_cell.angle_gamma   90.00
#
_symmetry.space_group_name_H-M   'P 1'
#
loop_
_entity.id
_entity.type
_entity.pdbx_description
1 polymer ?
#
loop_
_entity_poly.entity_id
_entity_poly.type
_entity_poly.pdbx_seq_one_letter_code
_entity_poly.pdbx_strand_id
1 'polypeptide(L)'
;MASRALQSSLGGLILRISRLSVQTQVTPDAAIRCQRCLHTQMAPLLFHASEQLWGSPLKKKKKVDPAVLLARETKRKRKIERQMRRLEKLGRRLKPVDEIEGDPKLRNELQLRRREPAVLTFEESESRALLQKEWSRYKFRQFTEETAMLSSLLASQERALEELKFESPELYQMALQTDDGLVPFEMKGPTATPPIKGFDAVDGEYIDVTKTFD
;
A
#
# COMPACT_ATOMS: atom_id res chain seq x y z
N MET A 1 -9.24 -4.48 -2.43
CA MET A 1 -7.76 -4.44 -2.49
C MET A 1 -7.25 -5.87 -2.42
N ALA A 2 -6.33 -6.37 -3.23
CA ALA A 2 -5.49 -5.74 -4.22
C ALA A 2 -5.36 -6.70 -5.41
N SER A 3 -5.29 -6.07 -6.58
CA SER A 3 -5.35 -6.67 -7.90
C SER A 3 -3.96 -6.60 -8.51
N ARG A 4 -3.50 -7.74 -9.02
CA ARG A 4 -2.54 -7.87 -10.15
C ARG A 4 -1.12 -7.33 -9.83
N ALA A 5 -0.05 -7.71 -10.52
CA ALA A 5 0.08 -8.32 -11.83
C ALA A 5 1.49 -8.92 -12.01
N LEU A 6 1.64 -9.71 -13.08
CA LEU A 6 2.78 -9.69 -14.01
C LEU A 6 4.19 -9.96 -13.46
N GLN A 7 4.65 -11.18 -13.75
CA GLN A 7 6.05 -11.39 -14.16
C GLN A 7 6.07 -11.95 -15.58
N SER A 8 6.60 -11.13 -16.48
CA SER A 8 6.99 -11.49 -17.83
C SER A 8 8.40 -12.09 -17.86
N SER A 9 8.54 -13.07 -18.76
CA SER A 9 9.74 -13.37 -19.57
C SER A 9 11.04 -13.73 -18.85
N LEU A 10 11.32 -15.03 -18.78
CA LEU A 10 12.39 -15.70 -19.53
C LEU A 10 12.43 -17.16 -19.06
N GLY A 11 11.49 -17.95 -19.57
CA GLY A 11 11.46 -19.39 -19.44
C GLY A 11 11.46 -19.94 -20.85
N GLY A 12 12.50 -20.71 -21.20
CA GLY A 12 12.56 -21.44 -22.46
C GLY A 12 11.27 -22.21 -22.72
N LEU A 13 11.04 -22.54 -23.99
CA LEU A 13 9.92 -23.32 -24.51
C LEU A 13 9.73 -24.65 -23.76
N ILE A 14 9.22 -24.58 -22.53
CA ILE A 14 8.54 -25.68 -21.89
C ILE A 14 7.12 -25.48 -22.39
N LEU A 15 6.83 -26.17 -23.49
CA LEU A 15 5.47 -26.48 -23.93
C LEU A 15 4.69 -26.91 -22.68
N ARG A 16 3.99 -25.96 -22.05
CA ARG A 16 3.02 -26.24 -20.99
C ARG A 16 1.87 -26.92 -21.71
N ILE A 17 1.98 -28.23 -21.85
CA ILE A 17 0.85 -29.07 -22.19
C ILE A 17 -0.05 -28.98 -20.96
N SER A 18 -1.05 -28.10 -21.01
CA SER A 18 -2.19 -28.11 -20.11
C SER A 18 -2.88 -29.46 -20.28
N ARG A 19 -2.48 -30.45 -19.47
CA ARG A 19 -3.16 -31.74 -19.39
C ARG A 19 -4.47 -31.52 -18.63
N LEU A 20 -5.54 -31.30 -19.38
CA LEU A 20 -6.90 -31.37 -18.84
C LEU A 20 -7.22 -32.86 -18.67
N SER A 21 -7.20 -33.36 -17.44
CA SER A 21 -7.61 -34.74 -17.15
C SER A 21 -9.12 -34.79 -16.99
N VAL A 22 -9.82 -35.31 -17.99
CA VAL A 22 -11.24 -35.64 -17.87
C VAL A 22 -11.32 -37.00 -17.19
N GLN A 23 -11.70 -37.00 -15.92
CA GLN A 23 -11.90 -38.23 -15.15
C GLN A 23 -13.30 -38.76 -15.46
N THR A 24 -13.42 -39.76 -16.33
CA THR A 24 -14.67 -40.52 -16.46
C THR A 24 -14.78 -41.44 -15.27
N GLN A 25 -15.70 -41.15 -14.35
CA GLN A 25 -16.06 -42.11 -13.31
C GLN A 25 -16.92 -43.20 -13.95
N VAL A 26 -16.33 -44.38 -14.15
CA VAL A 26 -17.07 -45.57 -14.60
C VAL A 26 -17.57 -46.29 -13.34
N THR A 27 -18.87 -46.20 -13.07
CA THR A 27 -19.57 -47.14 -12.19
C THR A 27 -19.98 -48.38 -12.99
N PRO A 28 -20.01 -49.59 -12.40
CA PRO A 28 -20.00 -50.83 -13.18
C PRO A 28 -21.33 -51.24 -13.85
N ASP A 29 -22.46 -50.54 -13.67
CA ASP A 29 -23.78 -51.09 -14.03
C ASP A 29 -24.72 -50.17 -14.85
N ALA A 30 -24.21 -49.27 -15.72
CA ALA A 30 -25.09 -48.48 -16.58
C ALA A 30 -24.62 -48.47 -18.05
N ALA A 31 -25.51 -48.93 -18.94
CA ALA A 31 -25.37 -48.80 -20.39
C ALA A 31 -25.12 -47.34 -20.76
N ILE A 32 -23.93 -47.05 -21.33
CA ILE A 32 -23.55 -45.73 -21.79
C ILE A 32 -24.33 -45.44 -23.07
N ARG A 33 -25.53 -44.83 -22.95
CA ARG A 33 -26.10 -44.03 -24.05
C ARG A 33 -25.28 -42.76 -24.16
N CYS A 34 -24.36 -42.74 -25.11
CA CYS A 34 -23.72 -41.49 -25.54
C CYS A 34 -24.76 -40.66 -26.31
N GLN A 35 -25.54 -39.84 -25.60
CA GLN A 35 -26.29 -38.75 -26.21
C GLN A 35 -25.61 -37.44 -25.85
N ARG A 36 -24.72 -37.01 -26.74
CA ARG A 36 -24.69 -35.67 -27.36
C ARG A 36 -23.32 -35.43 -27.97
N CYS A 37 -23.27 -35.62 -29.28
CA CYS A 37 -22.22 -35.13 -30.16
C CYS A 37 -22.22 -33.60 -30.10
N LEU A 38 -21.24 -33.00 -29.42
CA LEU A 38 -20.85 -31.62 -29.69
C LEU A 38 -19.59 -31.67 -30.56
N HIS A 39 -19.82 -31.65 -31.87
CA HIS A 39 -18.81 -31.36 -32.88
C HIS A 39 -19.26 -30.13 -33.64
N THR A 40 -18.52 -29.04 -33.51
CA THR A 40 -18.45 -27.99 -34.53
C THR A 40 -17.06 -27.38 -34.51
N GLN A 41 -16.13 -27.99 -35.24
CA GLN A 41 -15.22 -27.30 -36.16
C GLN A 41 -14.34 -28.30 -36.92
N MET A 42 -14.13 -27.99 -38.19
CA MET A 42 -13.55 -28.84 -39.23
C MET A 42 -12.02 -28.73 -39.24
N ALA A 43 -11.34 -29.88 -39.25
CA ALA A 43 -9.91 -30.13 -39.57
C ALA A 43 -8.82 -29.69 -38.55
N PRO A 44 -7.73 -30.47 -38.48
CA PRO A 44 -7.60 -31.62 -37.60
C PRO A 44 -7.37 -31.21 -36.13
N LEU A 45 -8.14 -31.81 -35.22
CA LEU A 45 -7.90 -31.77 -33.78
C LEU A 45 -6.58 -32.49 -33.47
N LEU A 46 -5.48 -31.74 -33.35
CA LEU A 46 -4.16 -32.22 -32.94
C LEU A 46 -4.09 -32.59 -31.44
N PHE A 47 -5.19 -33.08 -30.87
CA PHE A 47 -5.17 -33.65 -29.53
C PHE A 47 -4.59 -35.05 -29.59
N HIS A 48 -3.31 -35.18 -29.26
CA HIS A 48 -2.72 -36.47 -28.93
C HIS A 48 -3.25 -36.91 -27.55
N ALA A 49 -4.35 -37.65 -27.56
CA ALA A 49 -4.77 -38.41 -26.40
C ALA A 49 -3.86 -39.63 -26.28
N SER A 50 -2.83 -39.54 -25.42
CA SER A 50 -2.09 -40.74 -25.01
C SER A 50 -2.99 -41.55 -24.10
N GLU A 51 -3.19 -42.84 -24.39
CA GLU A 51 -3.89 -43.75 -23.49
C GLU A 51 -3.26 -43.70 -22.08
N GLN A 52 -4.10 -43.62 -21.05
CA GLN A 52 -3.65 -43.78 -19.67
C GLN A 52 -3.21 -45.23 -19.48
N LEU A 53 -1.93 -45.47 -19.72
CA LEU A 53 -1.28 -46.72 -19.36
C LEU A 53 -1.38 -46.89 -17.84
N TRP A 54 -2.32 -47.72 -17.39
CA TRP A 54 -2.44 -48.23 -16.03
C TRP A 54 -1.29 -49.19 -15.65
N GLY A 55 -0.11 -48.95 -16.22
CA GLY A 55 1.10 -49.71 -15.92
C GLY A 55 1.58 -49.37 -14.53
N SER A 56 1.68 -50.38 -13.67
CA SER A 56 2.55 -50.26 -12.50
C SER A 56 3.98 -50.01 -13.00
N PRO A 57 4.82 -49.24 -12.28
CA PRO A 57 6.18 -48.99 -12.71
C PRO A 57 6.89 -50.34 -12.89
N LEU A 58 7.24 -50.66 -14.15
CA LEU A 58 7.82 -51.96 -14.54
C LEU A 58 9.10 -52.31 -13.78
N LYS A 59 9.75 -51.29 -13.16
CA LYS A 59 10.90 -51.43 -12.28
C LYS A 59 10.64 -50.70 -10.97
N LYS A 60 10.98 -51.34 -9.84
CA LYS A 60 10.91 -50.74 -8.50
C LYS A 60 11.63 -49.38 -8.52
N LYS A 61 10.94 -48.32 -8.10
CA LYS A 61 11.55 -46.98 -7.98
C LYS A 61 12.79 -47.10 -7.08
N LYS A 62 13.96 -46.72 -7.60
CA LYS A 62 15.20 -46.76 -6.83
C LYS A 62 15.10 -45.75 -5.68
N LYS A 63 15.40 -46.20 -4.45
CA LYS A 63 15.53 -45.31 -3.29
C LYS A 63 16.65 -44.32 -3.60
N VAL A 64 16.35 -43.03 -3.54
CA VAL A 64 17.35 -41.98 -3.76
C VAL A 64 18.25 -41.94 -2.54
N ASP A 65 19.56 -41.83 -2.76
CA ASP A 65 20.53 -41.76 -1.66
C ASP A 65 20.20 -40.59 -0.72
N PRO A 66 20.32 -40.78 0.61
CA PRO A 66 19.98 -39.74 1.58
C PRO A 66 20.81 -38.45 1.38
N ALA A 67 22.06 -38.58 0.95
CA ALA A 67 22.93 -37.45 0.62
C ALA A 67 22.39 -36.59 -0.54
N VAL A 68 21.75 -37.21 -1.54
CA VAL A 68 21.16 -36.49 -2.68
C VAL A 68 19.89 -35.74 -2.26
N LEU A 69 19.11 -36.28 -1.32
CA LEU A 69 17.96 -35.60 -0.74
C LEU A 69 18.39 -34.37 0.08
N LEU A 70 19.38 -34.52 0.96
CA LEU A 70 19.95 -33.41 1.73
C LEU A 70 20.56 -32.32 0.82
N ALA A 71 21.24 -32.71 -0.26
CA ALA A 71 21.76 -31.76 -1.25
C ALA A 71 20.64 -31.01 -1.99
N ARG A 72 19.50 -31.66 -2.26
CA ARG A 72 18.32 -31.00 -2.86
C ARG A 72 17.64 -30.04 -1.88
N GLU A 73 17.51 -30.43 -0.62
CA GLU A 73 16.93 -29.60 0.43
C GLU A 73 17.79 -28.38 0.75
N THR A 74 19.10 -28.54 0.91
CA THR A 74 20.03 -27.41 1.13
C THR A 74 20.04 -26.44 -0.05
N LYS A 75 19.96 -26.93 -1.30
CA LYS A 75 19.77 -26.09 -2.48
C LYS A 75 18.44 -25.32 -2.46
N ARG A 76 17.34 -25.96 -2.04
CA ARG A 76 16.03 -25.30 -1.89
C ARG A 76 16.07 -24.23 -0.79
N LYS A 77 16.61 -24.55 0.39
CA LYS A 77 16.79 -23.61 1.52
C LYS A 77 17.59 -22.39 1.10
N ARG A 78 18.74 -22.58 0.44
CA ARG A 78 19.58 -21.48 -0.08
C ARG A 78 18.85 -20.62 -1.12
N LYS A 79 18.02 -21.22 -1.97
CA LYS A 79 17.23 -20.47 -2.97
C LYS A 79 16.18 -19.58 -2.29
N ILE A 80 15.47 -20.15 -1.32
CA ILE A 80 14.46 -19.44 -0.53
C ILE A 80 15.12 -18.31 0.27
N GLU A 81 16.25 -18.59 0.93
CA GLU A 81 17.01 -17.60 1.70
C GLU A 81 17.46 -16.42 0.84
N ARG A 82 17.96 -16.67 -0.38
CA ARG A 82 18.31 -15.59 -1.32
C ARG A 82 17.09 -14.78 -1.74
N GLN A 83 15.94 -15.42 -1.92
CA GLN A 83 14.70 -14.74 -2.24
C GLN A 83 14.21 -13.88 -1.07
N MET A 84 14.27 -14.40 0.16
CA MET A 84 13.96 -13.63 1.38
C MET A 84 14.87 -12.40 1.50
N ARG A 85 16.19 -12.56 1.37
CA ARG A 85 17.14 -11.43 1.39
C ARG A 85 16.87 -10.39 0.30
N ARG A 86 16.39 -10.82 -0.88
CA ARG A 86 16.01 -9.91 -1.97
C ARG A 86 14.72 -9.15 -1.66
N LEU A 87 13.71 -9.83 -1.12
CA LEU A 87 12.43 -9.22 -0.72
C LEU A 87 12.61 -8.27 0.47
N GLU A 88 13.42 -8.64 1.46
CA GLU A 88 13.79 -7.78 2.59
C GLU A 88 14.48 -6.50 2.14
N LYS A 89 15.34 -6.57 1.11
CA LYS A 89 15.99 -5.39 0.54
C LYS A 89 15.04 -4.50 -0.26
N LEU A 90 14.06 -5.10 -0.96
CA LEU A 90 13.04 -4.38 -1.73
C LEU A 90 12.03 -3.70 -0.81
N GLY A 91 11.54 -4.39 0.23
CA GLY A 91 10.54 -3.87 1.17
C GLY A 91 11.02 -2.69 2.04
N ARG A 92 12.31 -2.35 2.00
CA ARG A 92 12.88 -1.17 2.67
C ARG A 92 12.92 0.08 1.79
N ARG A 93 12.57 -0.02 0.50
CA ARG A 93 12.53 1.15 -0.39
C ARG A 93 11.24 1.92 -0.12
N LEU A 94 11.39 3.16 0.31
CA LEU A 94 10.26 4.07 0.46
C LEU A 94 9.74 4.45 -0.94
N LYS A 95 8.42 4.60 -1.05
CA LYS A 95 7.82 5.17 -2.27
C LYS A 95 8.28 6.62 -2.40
N PRO A 96 8.58 7.10 -3.62
CA PRO A 96 8.92 8.51 -3.82
C PRO A 96 7.73 9.38 -3.43
N VAL A 97 8.03 10.56 -2.88
CA VAL A 97 7.01 11.56 -2.52
C VAL A 97 6.98 12.60 -3.62
N ASP A 98 5.98 12.49 -4.50
CA ASP A 98 5.84 13.33 -5.70
C ASP A 98 5.89 14.84 -5.38
N GLU A 99 5.34 15.28 -4.24
CA GLU A 99 5.35 16.69 -3.80
C GLU A 99 6.74 17.22 -3.45
N ILE A 100 7.62 16.36 -2.93
CA ILE A 100 8.98 16.74 -2.51
C ILE A 100 9.93 16.67 -3.71
N GLU A 101 9.82 15.62 -4.52
CA GLU A 101 10.69 15.43 -5.68
C GLU A 101 10.31 16.39 -6.82
N GLY A 102 9.03 16.72 -6.97
CA GLY A 102 8.53 17.58 -8.04
C GLY A 102 8.61 16.92 -9.41
N ASP A 103 7.93 17.50 -10.40
CA ASP A 103 7.79 16.86 -11.70
C ASP A 103 9.11 16.88 -12.51
N PRO A 104 9.62 15.72 -12.95
CA PRO A 104 10.85 15.66 -13.74
C PRO A 104 10.71 16.38 -15.09
N LYS A 105 9.49 16.43 -15.65
CA LYS A 105 9.21 17.18 -16.89
C LYS A 105 9.45 18.68 -16.72
N LEU A 106 9.00 19.26 -15.60
CA LEU A 106 9.20 20.68 -15.32
C LEU A 106 10.67 21.04 -15.12
N ARG A 107 11.46 20.12 -14.54
CA ARG A 107 12.91 20.30 -14.41
C ARG A 107 13.60 20.40 -15.77
N ASN A 108 13.21 19.56 -16.73
CA ASN A 108 13.77 19.58 -18.08
C ASN A 108 13.34 20.82 -18.88
N GLU A 109 12.10 21.26 -18.70
CA GLU A 109 11.51 22.41 -19.41
C GLU A 109 11.75 23.75 -18.70
N LEU A 110 12.58 23.78 -17.66
CA LEU A 110 12.76 24.94 -16.79
C LEU A 110 13.20 26.18 -17.58
N GLN A 111 14.09 26.03 -18.56
CA GLN A 111 14.53 27.15 -19.40
C GLN A 111 13.42 27.70 -20.30
N LEU A 112 12.54 26.83 -20.81
CA LEU A 112 11.41 27.21 -21.69
C LEU A 112 10.28 27.89 -20.91
N ARG A 113 10.05 27.46 -19.67
CA ARG A 113 8.95 27.94 -18.80
C ARG A 113 9.38 29.03 -17.83
N ARG A 114 10.65 29.43 -17.83
CA ARG A 114 11.18 30.44 -16.91
C ARG A 114 10.51 31.78 -17.20
N ARG A 115 9.99 32.41 -16.14
CA ARG A 115 9.58 33.81 -16.18
C ARG A 115 10.77 34.65 -15.70
N GLU A 116 11.12 35.69 -16.46
CA GLU A 116 12.15 36.62 -16.02
C GLU A 116 11.69 37.33 -14.74
N PRO A 117 12.57 37.45 -13.71
CA PRO A 117 12.20 38.09 -12.47
C PRO A 117 11.95 39.58 -12.71
N ALA A 118 10.81 40.08 -12.20
CA ALA A 118 10.54 41.51 -12.20
C ALA A 118 11.54 42.22 -11.27
N VAL A 119 12.17 43.27 -11.76
CA VAL A 119 13.02 44.15 -10.94
C VAL A 119 12.09 44.98 -10.06
N LEU A 120 12.23 44.83 -8.75
CA LEU A 120 11.44 45.59 -7.77
C LEU A 120 12.01 47.01 -7.67
N THR A 121 11.13 47.99 -7.50
CA THR A 121 11.56 49.35 -7.16
C THR A 121 12.06 49.39 -5.71
N PHE A 122 12.87 50.40 -5.38
CA PHE A 122 13.37 50.57 -4.01
C PHE A 122 12.21 50.67 -3.00
N GLU A 123 11.18 51.47 -3.32
CA GLU A 123 10.00 51.67 -2.49
C GLU A 123 9.24 50.36 -2.23
N GLU A 124 9.03 49.53 -3.25
CA GLU A 124 8.40 48.22 -3.09
C GLU A 124 9.22 47.28 -2.21
N SER A 125 10.55 47.28 -2.38
CA SER A 125 11.44 46.45 -1.59
C SER A 125 11.44 46.85 -0.11
N GLU A 126 11.43 48.16 0.18
CA GLU A 126 11.37 48.70 1.53
C GLU A 126 10.01 48.40 2.18
N SER A 127 8.92 48.60 1.44
CA SER A 127 7.56 48.28 1.90
C SER A 127 7.42 46.80 2.30
N ARG A 128 7.94 45.87 1.50
CA ARG A 128 7.96 44.43 1.83
C ARG A 128 8.79 44.15 3.07
N ALA A 129 9.94 44.80 3.22
CA ALA A 129 10.80 44.62 4.39
C ALA A 129 10.14 45.13 5.68
N LEU A 130 9.43 46.26 5.62
CA LEU A 130 8.64 46.78 6.75
C LEU A 130 7.49 45.83 7.10
N LEU A 131 6.72 45.36 6.11
CA LEU A 131 5.65 44.40 6.31
C LEU A 131 6.16 43.10 6.95
N GLN A 132 7.32 42.61 6.54
CA GLN A 132 7.93 41.41 7.12
C GLN A 132 8.32 41.62 8.59
N LYS A 133 8.84 42.80 8.95
CA LYS A 133 9.14 43.15 10.35
C LYS A 133 7.87 43.20 11.19
N GLU A 134 6.81 43.81 10.69
CA GLU A 134 5.50 43.86 11.36
C GLU A 134 4.90 42.47 11.54
N TRP A 135 4.93 41.65 10.49
CA TRP A 135 4.48 40.26 10.55
C TRP A 135 5.25 39.44 11.57
N SER A 136 6.57 39.63 11.64
CA SER A 136 7.41 38.95 12.63
C SER A 136 7.04 39.35 14.06
N ARG A 137 6.78 40.65 14.31
CA ARG A 137 6.30 41.14 15.62
C ARG A 137 4.92 40.59 15.97
N TYR A 138 4.01 40.53 15.00
CA TYR A 138 2.68 39.96 15.17
C TYR A 138 2.73 38.47 15.53
N LYS A 139 3.47 37.67 14.76
CA LYS A 139 3.63 36.23 15.02
C LYS A 139 4.32 35.95 16.34
N PHE A 140 5.30 36.79 16.73
CA PHE A 140 5.93 36.69 18.04
C PHE A 140 4.91 36.93 19.16
N ARG A 141 4.08 37.98 19.07
CA ARG A 141 3.02 38.25 20.05
C ARG A 141 2.04 37.08 20.15
N GLN A 142 1.55 36.59 19.02
CA GLN A 142 0.65 35.43 18.98
C GLN A 142 1.27 34.22 19.68
N PHE A 143 2.53 33.90 19.38
CA PHE A 143 3.24 32.79 20.03
C PHE A 143 3.39 32.99 21.54
N THR A 144 3.71 34.20 21.99
CA THR A 144 3.82 34.48 23.44
C THR A 144 2.50 34.33 24.17
N GLU A 145 1.39 34.77 23.54
CA GLU A 145 0.04 34.63 24.11
C GLU A 145 -0.40 33.16 24.16
N GLU A 146 -0.20 32.41 23.08
CA GLU A 146 -0.48 30.97 23.03
C GLU A 146 0.33 30.20 24.08
N THR A 147 1.62 30.53 24.24
CA THR A 147 2.50 29.90 25.23
C THR A 147 2.08 30.23 26.67
N ALA A 148 1.65 31.48 26.92
CA ALA A 148 1.14 31.88 28.22
C ALA A 148 -0.18 31.16 28.56
N MET A 149 -1.08 31.03 27.58
CA MET A 149 -2.32 30.26 27.72
C MET A 149 -2.05 28.79 28.04
N LEU A 150 -1.14 28.14 27.31
CA LEU A 150 -0.77 26.74 27.56
C LEU A 150 -0.15 26.56 28.96
N SER A 151 0.76 27.45 29.35
CA SER A 151 1.35 27.45 30.70
C SER A 151 0.27 27.58 31.79
N SER A 152 -0.71 28.46 31.57
CA SER A 152 -1.82 28.65 32.51
C SER A 152 -2.72 27.41 32.59
N LEU A 153 -3.02 26.77 31.46
CA LEU A 153 -3.79 25.52 31.40
C LEU A 153 -3.07 24.40 32.15
N LEU A 154 -1.78 24.21 31.92
CA LEU A 154 -0.98 23.20 32.62
C LEU A 154 -0.94 23.46 34.13
N ALA A 155 -0.68 24.70 34.55
CA ALA A 155 -0.69 25.06 35.98
C ALA A 155 -2.07 24.90 36.63
N SER A 156 -3.16 25.03 35.86
CA SER A 156 -4.52 24.75 36.35
C SER A 156 -4.79 23.25 36.48
N GLN A 157 -4.31 22.46 35.53
CA GLN A 157 -4.41 21.00 35.55
C GLN A 157 -3.62 20.41 36.72
N GLU A 158 -2.38 20.86 36.94
CA GLU A 158 -1.52 20.41 38.04
C GLU A 158 -2.17 20.69 39.40
N ARG A 159 -2.65 21.93 39.62
CA ARG A 159 -3.36 22.30 40.85
C ARG A 159 -4.60 21.45 41.08
N ALA A 160 -5.41 21.23 40.04
CA ALA A 160 -6.59 20.37 40.14
C ALA A 160 -6.23 18.93 40.52
N LEU A 161 -5.12 18.39 40.01
CA LEU A 161 -4.64 17.04 40.36
C LEU A 161 -4.09 16.98 41.80
N GLU A 162 -3.41 18.02 42.27
CA GLU A 162 -2.95 18.12 43.66
C GLU A 162 -4.13 18.16 44.63
N GLU A 163 -5.14 19.00 44.37
CA GLU A 163 -6.37 19.06 45.16
C GLU A 163 -7.11 17.71 45.16
N LEU A 164 -7.28 17.09 43.98
CA LEU A 164 -7.89 15.77 43.85
C LEU A 164 -7.16 14.71 44.67
N LYS A 165 -5.82 14.77 44.74
CA LYS A 165 -5.01 13.85 45.53
C LYS A 165 -5.24 14.00 47.04
N PHE A 166 -5.46 15.23 47.52
CA PHE A 166 -5.79 15.47 48.93
C PHE A 166 -7.21 14.99 49.28
N GLU A 167 -8.16 15.12 48.37
CA GLU A 167 -9.54 14.69 48.58
C GLU A 167 -9.74 13.17 48.44
N SER A 168 -9.21 12.57 47.37
CA SER A 168 -9.37 11.14 47.08
C SER A 168 -8.17 10.56 46.31
N PRO A 169 -7.36 9.70 46.96
CA PRO A 169 -6.21 9.08 46.31
C PRO A 169 -6.60 8.07 45.23
N GLU A 170 -7.78 7.44 45.33
CA GLU A 170 -8.26 6.46 44.35
C GLU A 170 -8.61 7.14 43.02
N LEU A 171 -9.32 8.27 43.07
CA LEU A 171 -9.67 9.04 41.86
C LEU A 171 -8.45 9.64 41.19
N TYR A 172 -7.47 10.09 41.97
CA TYR A 172 -6.19 10.55 41.44
C TYR A 172 -5.47 9.45 40.63
N GLN A 173 -5.44 8.21 41.14
CA GLN A 173 -4.83 7.09 40.41
C GLN A 173 -5.56 6.78 39.10
N MET A 174 -6.90 6.89 39.08
CA MET A 174 -7.68 6.73 37.85
C MET A 174 -7.42 7.85 36.85
N ALA A 175 -7.34 9.11 37.31
CA ALA A 175 -7.10 10.27 36.46
C ALA A 175 -5.72 10.27 35.78
N LEU A 176 -4.73 9.59 36.37
CA LEU A 176 -3.40 9.39 35.78
C LEU A 176 -3.37 8.34 34.67
N GLN A 177 -4.38 7.47 34.57
CA GLN A 177 -4.40 6.42 33.55
C GLN A 177 -4.60 7.05 32.17
N THR A 178 -3.88 6.53 31.18
CA THR A 178 -4.08 6.93 29.78
C THR A 178 -5.38 6.35 29.27
N ASP A 179 -6.19 7.18 28.60
CA ASP A 179 -7.41 6.72 27.94
C ASP A 179 -7.06 6.10 26.58
N ASP A 180 -7.20 4.78 26.49
CA ASP A 180 -6.97 4.01 25.25
C ASP A 180 -7.97 4.39 24.14
N GLY A 181 -9.11 5.03 24.48
CA GLY A 181 -10.11 5.51 23.53
C GLY A 181 -9.68 6.76 22.75
N LEU A 182 -8.62 7.45 23.19
CA LEU A 182 -8.09 8.64 22.49
C LEU A 182 -7.34 8.30 21.20
N VAL A 183 -7.03 7.02 20.94
CA VAL A 183 -6.30 6.60 19.74
C VAL A 183 -7.11 5.51 19.01
N PRO A 184 -7.55 5.74 17.76
CA PRO A 184 -7.23 6.84 16.86
C PRO A 184 -8.14 8.08 17.04
N PHE A 185 -7.53 9.26 17.19
CA PHE A 185 -8.23 10.54 17.18
C PHE A 185 -8.32 11.09 15.75
N GLU A 186 -9.54 11.39 15.28
CA GLU A 186 -9.79 12.03 13.98
C GLU A 186 -10.57 13.33 14.15
N MET A 187 -10.05 14.42 13.58
CA MET A 187 -10.71 15.73 13.56
C MET A 187 -10.53 16.38 12.18
N LYS A 188 -11.61 16.94 11.65
CA LYS A 188 -11.58 17.73 10.41
C LYS A 188 -11.39 19.21 10.78
N GLY A 189 -10.48 19.88 10.07
CA GLY A 189 -10.26 21.32 10.24
C GLY A 189 -11.49 22.15 9.85
N PRO A 190 -11.54 23.43 10.28
CA PRO A 190 -12.63 24.33 9.91
C PRO A 190 -12.67 24.56 8.39
N THR A 191 -13.87 24.61 7.83
CA THR A 191 -14.08 24.96 6.42
C THR A 191 -14.20 26.48 6.26
N ALA A 192 -13.82 27.01 5.09
CA ALA A 192 -13.96 28.44 4.80
C ALA A 192 -15.42 28.93 4.85
N THR A 193 -16.36 28.04 4.51
CA THR A 193 -17.81 28.30 4.57
C THR A 193 -18.48 27.08 5.20
N PRO A 194 -19.49 27.26 6.07
CA PRO A 194 -20.25 26.14 6.63
C PRO A 194 -21.06 25.41 5.54
N PRO A 195 -21.42 24.14 5.76
CA PRO A 195 -22.19 23.35 4.80
C PRO A 195 -23.63 23.90 4.65
N ILE A 196 -24.11 23.93 3.40
CA ILE A 196 -25.48 24.31 3.06
C ILE A 196 -26.40 23.11 3.32
N LYS A 197 -27.50 23.32 4.04
CA LYS A 197 -28.49 22.25 4.34
C LYS A 197 -29.26 21.89 3.06
N GLY A 198 -29.35 20.61 2.75
CA GLY A 198 -30.11 20.11 1.59
C GLY A 198 -29.44 20.41 0.24
N PHE A 199 -28.11 20.60 0.23
CA PHE A 199 -27.37 20.72 -1.01
C PHE A 199 -27.16 19.34 -1.64
N ASP A 200 -27.80 19.11 -2.77
CA ASP A 200 -27.61 17.91 -3.58
C ASP A 200 -26.44 18.14 -4.54
N ALA A 201 -25.33 17.47 -4.29
CA ALA A 201 -24.17 17.50 -5.17
C ALA A 201 -24.49 16.78 -6.50
N VAL A 202 -23.91 17.28 -7.60
CA VAL A 202 -24.05 16.63 -8.92
C VAL A 202 -23.31 15.30 -8.92
N ASP A 203 -23.94 14.28 -9.50
CA ASP A 203 -23.34 12.96 -9.65
C ASP A 203 -22.05 12.98 -10.49
N GLY A 204 -21.04 12.23 -10.05
CA GLY A 204 -19.77 12.08 -10.75
C GLY A 204 -19.04 10.80 -10.33
N GLU A 205 -18.16 10.31 -11.20
CA GLU A 205 -17.34 9.12 -10.93
C GLU A 205 -15.98 9.51 -10.34
N TYR A 206 -15.59 8.85 -9.25
CA TYR A 206 -14.24 8.95 -8.70
C TYR A 206 -13.37 7.81 -9.21
N ILE A 207 -12.35 8.15 -10.01
CA ILE A 207 -11.35 7.19 -10.50
C ILE A 207 -10.05 7.44 -9.75
N ASP A 208 -9.60 6.43 -8.99
CA ASP A 208 -8.31 6.48 -8.32
C ASP A 208 -7.17 6.38 -9.35
N VAL A 209 -6.39 7.45 -9.48
CA VAL A 209 -5.24 7.57 -10.38
C VAL A 209 -3.91 7.50 -9.63
N THR A 210 -3.91 7.02 -8.38
CA THR A 210 -2.68 6.88 -7.58
C THR A 210 -1.68 5.94 -8.26
N LYS A 211 -0.43 6.40 -8.36
CA LYS A 211 0.65 5.63 -8.99
C LYS A 211 1.04 4.47 -8.07
N THR A 212 0.97 3.25 -8.59
CA THR A 212 1.51 2.07 -7.91
C THR A 212 3.00 1.94 -8.18
N PHE A 213 3.79 1.72 -7.12
CA PHE A 213 5.24 1.49 -7.19
C PHE A 213 5.53 0.08 -6.67
N ASP A 214 6.19 -0.76 -7.49
CA ASP A 214 6.57 -2.15 -7.21
C ASP A 214 8.04 -2.31 -6.76
#